data_AF-A0A8C0ZYA7-F1
#
_entry.id   AF-A0A8C0ZYA7-F1
#
_cell.length_a   1.000
_cell.length_b   1.000
_cell.length_c   1.000
_cell.angle_alpha   90.00
_cell.angle_beta   90.00
_cell.angle_gamma   90.00
#
_symmetry.space_group_name_H-M   'P 1'
#
loop_
_entity.id
_entity.type
_entity.pdbx_description
1 polymer ?
#
loop_
_entity_poly.entity_id
_entity_poly.type
_entity_poly.pdbx_seq_one_letter_code
_entity_poly.pdbx_strand_id
1 'polypeptide(L)'
;MDPSNYGGIKGKVSSSIHCGQQDSQTGKGAKDDQDDEEEEEEEEEDGVEESEVEDLLENNWNILQFLPQAASCQSYFLMIISAYIVAVYHSMKDELRRSAPGSTPVKRRGASQFSQETEGVAGALPGMITFSQDYVANELTQTFFTITQKIQKKVTGSRNSTEPSEMFPFLPGSHLLLNNPALEFIKYVCKVLSLDTNITNQVNKLSRDLLRLVDVGEFSEEAQFRDPCRSYVLPEMICHSCNFCRDLDLCKDSSFSQDGAILPQWLCSNCQAAYDSAAIELALVEALQRKLMAFTLQDLVCLKCRGVKETHMPVYCSCAGDFALTIHTQIFMEQIGIFRNIAQHYSMSYLQETLEWLLQTSALSGP
;
A
#
# COMPACT_ATOMS: atom_id res chain seq x y z
N MET A 1 -7.94 -6.66 3.86
CA MET A 1 -7.48 -5.32 3.44
C MET A 1 -6.16 -5.07 4.15
N ASP A 2 -5.13 -4.62 3.44
CA ASP A 2 -3.89 -4.15 4.07
C ASP A 2 -4.21 -2.80 4.76
N PRO A 3 -4.17 -2.71 6.10
CA PRO A 3 -4.54 -1.49 6.82
C PRO A 3 -3.62 -0.32 6.49
N SER A 4 -2.44 -0.58 5.91
CA SER A 4 -1.43 0.42 5.58
C SER A 4 -1.46 0.85 4.10
N ASN A 5 -2.32 0.25 3.26
CA ASN A 5 -2.41 0.53 1.84
C ASN A 5 -3.87 0.48 1.35
N TYR A 6 -4.57 1.59 1.49
CA TYR A 6 -5.93 1.77 0.98
C TYR A 6 -6.21 3.23 0.61
N GLY A 7 -7.16 3.43 -0.29
CA GLY A 7 -7.70 4.74 -0.62
C GLY A 7 -9.16 4.61 -1.02
N GLY A 8 -9.99 5.57 -0.63
CA GLY A 8 -11.42 5.53 -0.92
C GLY A 8 -12.19 6.60 -0.17
N ILE A 9 -13.49 6.68 -0.48
CA ILE A 9 -14.40 7.63 0.17
C ILE A 9 -15.12 6.90 1.30
N LYS A 10 -15.08 7.49 2.50
CA LYS A 10 -15.69 6.94 3.69
C LYS A 10 -17.22 6.92 3.55
N GLY A 11 -17.81 5.73 3.55
CA GLY A 11 -19.25 5.58 3.54
C GLY A 11 -19.89 5.98 4.86
N LYS A 12 -20.97 6.76 4.83
CA LYS A 12 -21.88 6.93 5.96
C LYS A 12 -22.69 5.63 6.11
N VAL A 13 -22.46 4.85 7.17
CA VAL A 13 -23.27 3.65 7.44
C VAL A 13 -24.64 4.09 7.95
N SER A 14 -25.73 3.74 7.26
CA SER A 14 -27.08 4.05 7.73
C SER A 14 -27.30 3.44 9.12
N SER A 15 -27.91 4.22 10.01
CA SER A 15 -28.28 3.83 11.39
C SER A 15 -29.22 2.62 11.48
N SER A 16 -29.74 2.13 10.35
CA SER A 16 -30.53 0.90 10.24
C SER A 16 -29.69 -0.39 10.26
N ILE A 17 -28.36 -0.33 10.13
CA ILE A 17 -27.46 -1.47 10.29
C ILE A 17 -26.93 -1.50 11.73
N HIS A 18 -27.84 -1.62 12.69
CA HIS A 18 -27.51 -2.07 14.05
C HIS A 18 -27.88 -3.55 14.17
N CYS A 19 -26.91 -4.41 13.85
CA CYS A 19 -26.98 -5.81 14.26
C CYS A 19 -26.57 -5.88 15.75
N GLY A 20 -27.57 -5.80 16.63
CA GLY A 20 -27.48 -6.33 18.00
C GLY A 20 -26.95 -5.39 19.08
N GLN A 21 -27.77 -4.45 19.54
CA GLN A 21 -27.90 -4.17 20.97
C GLN A 21 -29.28 -3.56 21.25
N GLN A 22 -30.18 -4.36 21.82
CA GLN A 22 -31.38 -3.86 22.48
C GLN A 22 -30.96 -3.25 23.81
N ASP A 23 -31.03 -1.93 23.92
CA ASP A 23 -31.22 -1.30 25.22
C ASP A 23 -32.61 -0.67 25.27
N SER A 24 -33.47 -1.36 25.99
CA SER A 24 -34.76 -0.90 26.45
C SER A 24 -34.60 0.21 27.48
N GLN A 25 -35.25 1.36 27.28
CA GLN A 25 -36.16 1.92 28.30
C GLN A 25 -37.06 3.04 27.78
N THR A 26 -38.32 2.90 28.19
CA THR A 26 -39.57 3.65 28.03
C THR A 26 -39.57 5.10 28.52
N GLY A 27 -40.43 5.97 27.91
CA GLY A 27 -40.89 7.20 28.58
C GLY A 27 -41.70 8.25 27.79
N LYS A 28 -42.94 7.91 27.38
CA LYS A 28 -44.15 8.75 27.09
C LYS A 28 -44.07 10.30 26.93
N GLY A 29 -44.76 10.82 25.90
CA GLY A 29 -45.78 11.88 26.08
C GLY A 29 -46.11 12.87 24.93
N ALA A 30 -47.32 12.68 24.33
CA ALA A 30 -48.29 13.66 23.74
C ALA A 30 -47.95 14.46 22.43
N LYS A 31 -48.70 14.26 21.33
CA LYS A 31 -49.86 15.04 20.74
C LYS A 31 -49.43 16.33 20.02
N ASP A 32 -49.99 16.83 18.92
CA ASP A 32 -51.03 16.51 17.90
C ASP A 32 -50.74 17.48 16.71
N ASP A 33 -51.09 17.09 15.48
CA ASP A 33 -51.52 17.86 14.28
C ASP A 33 -50.90 19.24 13.89
N GLN A 34 -50.40 19.36 12.65
CA GLN A 34 -51.05 20.03 11.46
C GLN A 34 -50.05 20.60 10.43
N ASP A 35 -50.24 20.14 9.18
CA ASP A 35 -50.24 20.79 7.85
C ASP A 35 -49.17 21.80 7.35
N ASP A 36 -48.77 21.50 6.10
CA ASP A 36 -48.50 22.36 4.93
C ASP A 36 -47.13 23.02 4.67
N GLU A 37 -46.71 22.80 3.40
CA GLU A 37 -45.74 23.54 2.55
C GLU A 37 -44.26 23.44 3.01
N GLU A 38 -43.36 22.82 2.25
CA GLU A 38 -42.62 23.48 1.16
C GLU A 38 -42.10 22.45 0.12
N GLU A 39 -42.68 22.45 -1.08
CA GLU A 39 -42.01 22.00 -2.30
C GLU A 39 -41.11 23.16 -2.76
N GLU A 40 -39.81 23.18 -2.44
CA GLU A 40 -38.79 23.98 -3.16
C GLU A 40 -37.32 23.79 -2.66
N GLU A 41 -36.93 22.64 -2.07
CA GLU A 41 -35.54 22.43 -1.55
C GLU A 41 -34.62 21.54 -2.43
N GLU A 42 -35.04 21.07 -3.61
CA GLU A 42 -34.22 20.11 -4.39
C GLU A 42 -33.11 20.74 -5.27
N GLU A 43 -33.03 22.07 -5.40
CA GLU A 43 -32.02 22.71 -6.27
C GLU A 43 -30.84 23.37 -5.52
N GLU A 44 -30.86 23.48 -4.18
CA GLU A 44 -29.76 24.07 -3.38
C GLU A 44 -28.84 23.04 -2.67
N GLU A 45 -29.16 21.74 -2.66
CA GLU A 45 -28.29 20.72 -2.04
C GLU A 45 -27.05 20.34 -2.88
N ASP A 46 -27.08 20.53 -4.19
CA ASP A 46 -26.01 20.03 -5.10
C ASP A 46 -24.66 20.78 -4.93
N GLY A 47 -24.68 22.02 -4.42
CA GLY A 47 -23.46 22.80 -4.17
C GLY A 47 -22.78 22.50 -2.83
N VAL A 48 -23.50 21.92 -1.88
CA VAL A 48 -22.99 21.62 -0.52
C VAL A 48 -22.38 20.21 -0.47
N GLU A 49 -22.91 19.26 -1.25
CA GLU A 49 -22.43 17.86 -1.26
C GLU A 49 -21.02 17.67 -1.85
N GLU A 50 -20.59 18.43 -2.85
CA GLU A 50 -19.23 18.25 -3.45
C GLU A 50 -18.11 18.50 -2.43
N SER A 51 -18.31 19.49 -1.55
CA SER A 51 -17.35 19.80 -0.47
C SER A 51 -17.28 18.70 0.60
N GLU A 52 -18.37 17.98 0.86
CA GLU A 52 -18.37 16.86 1.81
C GLU A 52 -17.59 15.64 1.30
N VAL A 53 -17.48 15.43 -0.01
CA VAL A 53 -16.79 14.25 -0.58
C VAL A 53 -15.28 14.34 -0.40
N GLU A 54 -14.70 15.55 -0.51
CA GLU A 54 -13.27 15.77 -0.25
C GLU A 54 -12.92 15.52 1.22
N ASP A 55 -13.81 15.90 2.14
CA ASP A 55 -13.63 15.67 3.58
C ASP A 55 -13.75 14.18 3.97
N LEU A 56 -14.46 13.38 3.18
CA LEU A 56 -14.63 11.93 3.39
C LEU A 56 -13.54 11.09 2.70
N LEU A 57 -12.65 11.70 1.92
CA LEU A 57 -11.62 11.00 1.18
C LEU A 57 -10.48 10.57 2.12
N GLU A 58 -10.32 9.26 2.29
CA GLU A 58 -9.20 8.67 3.01
C GLU A 58 -8.14 8.16 2.02
N ASN A 59 -6.88 8.54 2.22
CA ASN A 59 -5.73 8.07 1.44
C ASN A 59 -4.62 7.61 2.40
N ASN A 60 -4.50 6.30 2.60
CA ASN A 60 -3.44 5.71 3.40
C ASN A 60 -2.57 4.79 2.54
N TRP A 61 -1.47 5.33 2.01
CA TRP A 61 -0.57 4.62 1.11
C TRP A 61 0.82 4.54 1.71
N ASN A 62 1.26 3.36 2.17
CA ASN A 62 2.64 3.17 2.64
C ASN A 62 3.66 3.49 1.52
N ILE A 63 3.35 3.08 0.28
CA ILE A 63 4.21 3.31 -0.88
C ILE A 63 4.49 4.79 -1.17
N LEU A 64 3.58 5.69 -0.78
CA LEU A 64 3.74 7.14 -0.89
C LEU A 64 4.96 7.63 -0.10
N GLN A 65 5.19 7.06 1.09
CA GLN A 65 6.24 7.49 2.00
C GLN A 65 7.63 7.25 1.41
N PHE A 66 7.76 6.31 0.48
CA PHE A 66 9.01 6.00 -0.23
C PHE A 66 9.30 6.95 -1.40
N LEU A 67 8.39 7.87 -1.73
CA LEU A 67 8.67 8.92 -2.72
C LEU A 67 9.38 10.12 -2.06
N PRO A 68 10.28 10.80 -2.78
CA PRO A 68 10.90 12.03 -2.31
C PRO A 68 9.86 13.11 -1.99
N GLN A 69 10.05 13.82 -0.87
CA GLN A 69 9.30 15.06 -0.63
C GLN A 69 9.74 16.17 -1.60
N ALA A 70 10.98 16.09 -2.08
CA ALA A 70 11.52 16.98 -3.10
C ALA A 70 10.66 16.95 -4.38
N ALA A 71 10.62 18.09 -5.08
CA ALA A 71 9.79 18.29 -6.28
C ALA A 71 8.28 18.00 -6.10
N SER A 72 7.79 17.90 -4.85
CA SER A 72 6.38 17.65 -4.52
C SER A 72 5.86 16.29 -5.01
N CYS A 73 6.72 15.26 -5.12
CA CYS A 73 6.31 13.94 -5.64
C CYS A 73 5.18 13.33 -4.82
N GLN A 74 5.24 13.43 -3.49
CA GLN A 74 4.19 12.90 -2.61
C GLN A 74 2.84 13.62 -2.82
N SER A 75 2.84 14.95 -2.89
CA SER A 75 1.62 15.72 -3.13
C SER A 75 1.03 15.43 -4.51
N TYR A 76 1.87 15.28 -5.53
CA TYR A 76 1.41 14.93 -6.87
C TYR A 76 0.85 13.51 -6.95
N PHE A 77 1.41 12.57 -6.18
CA PHE A 77 0.89 11.20 -6.09
C PHE A 77 -0.53 11.23 -5.54
N LEU A 78 -0.73 11.89 -4.40
CA LEU A 78 -2.04 12.02 -3.78
C LEU A 78 -3.02 12.72 -4.72
N MET A 79 -2.61 13.81 -5.38
CA MET A 79 -3.46 14.53 -6.31
C MET A 79 -3.99 13.64 -7.45
N ILE A 80 -3.14 12.82 -8.08
CA ILE A 80 -3.57 11.92 -9.17
C ILE A 80 -4.52 10.84 -8.66
N ILE A 81 -4.18 10.20 -7.55
CA ILE A 81 -4.99 9.10 -7.00
C ILE A 81 -6.32 9.62 -6.47
N SER A 82 -6.33 10.72 -5.72
CA SER A 82 -7.53 11.40 -5.24
C SER A 82 -8.43 11.83 -6.38
N ALA A 83 -7.88 12.46 -7.43
CA ALA A 83 -8.66 12.88 -8.59
C ALA A 83 -9.35 11.69 -9.27
N TYR A 84 -8.68 10.55 -9.39
CA TYR A 84 -9.29 9.34 -9.91
C TYR A 84 -10.41 8.81 -9.01
N ILE A 85 -10.17 8.65 -7.71
CA ILE A 85 -11.15 8.13 -6.76
C ILE A 85 -12.42 8.99 -6.74
N VAL A 86 -12.25 10.31 -6.67
CA VAL A 86 -13.35 11.28 -6.65
C VAL A 86 -14.12 11.26 -7.97
N ALA A 87 -13.44 11.26 -9.12
CA ALA A 87 -14.09 11.20 -10.43
C ALA A 87 -14.94 9.92 -10.60
N VAL A 88 -14.40 8.75 -10.22
CA VAL A 88 -15.14 7.48 -10.30
C VAL A 88 -16.34 7.49 -9.35
N TYR A 89 -16.18 8.05 -8.15
CA TYR A 89 -17.27 8.14 -7.19
C TYR A 89 -18.41 9.04 -7.66
N HIS A 90 -18.10 10.21 -8.23
CA HIS A 90 -19.13 11.08 -8.81
C HIS A 90 -19.85 10.37 -9.96
N SER A 91 -19.11 9.71 -10.86
CA SER A 91 -19.73 8.91 -11.93
C SER A 91 -20.64 7.82 -11.37
N MET A 92 -20.26 7.15 -10.28
CA MET A 92 -21.07 6.13 -9.63
C MET A 92 -22.35 6.73 -9.02
N LYS A 93 -22.24 7.86 -8.30
CA LYS A 93 -23.40 8.58 -7.73
C LYS A 93 -24.38 9.01 -8.82
N ASP A 94 -23.88 9.59 -9.90
CA ASP A 94 -24.66 10.04 -11.04
C ASP A 94 -25.45 8.90 -11.70
N GLU A 95 -24.82 7.75 -11.91
CA GLU A 95 -25.50 6.59 -12.48
C GLU A 95 -26.54 6.00 -11.55
N LEU A 96 -26.29 6.01 -10.23
CA LEU A 96 -27.27 5.58 -9.25
C LEU A 96 -28.48 6.51 -9.22
N ARG A 97 -28.27 7.84 -9.28
CA ARG A 97 -29.33 8.85 -9.41
C ARG A 97 -30.15 8.61 -10.69
N ARG A 98 -29.50 8.34 -11.83
CA ARG A 98 -30.19 8.03 -13.11
C ARG A 98 -30.95 6.71 -13.11
N SER A 99 -30.58 5.78 -12.24
CA SER A 99 -31.19 4.44 -12.12
C SER A 99 -32.29 4.35 -11.04
N ALA A 100 -32.56 5.44 -10.32
CA ALA A 100 -33.56 5.47 -9.25
C ALA A 100 -34.99 5.23 -9.81
N PRO A 101 -35.83 4.42 -9.12
CA PRO A 101 -37.20 4.15 -9.57
C PRO A 101 -38.05 5.42 -9.57
N GLY A 102 -38.36 5.96 -10.75
CA GLY A 102 -39.15 7.18 -10.92
C GLY A 102 -38.73 8.03 -12.12
N SER A 103 -37.46 7.91 -12.55
CA SER A 103 -36.93 8.59 -13.72
C SER A 103 -37.27 7.80 -14.99
N THR A 104 -38.32 8.19 -15.71
CA THR A 104 -38.64 7.58 -17.01
C THR A 104 -37.60 7.98 -18.06
N PRO A 105 -36.88 7.04 -18.70
CA PRO A 105 -35.99 7.40 -19.79
C PRO A 105 -36.85 7.67 -21.03
N VAL A 106 -36.79 8.90 -21.55
CA VAL A 106 -37.37 9.26 -22.85
C VAL A 106 -36.66 8.43 -23.92
N LYS A 107 -37.33 7.38 -24.41
CA LYS A 107 -36.88 6.57 -25.57
C LYS A 107 -36.72 7.47 -26.80
N ARG A 108 -35.48 7.80 -27.17
CA ARG A 108 -35.19 8.14 -28.58
C ARG A 108 -35.22 6.84 -29.40
N ARG A 109 -36.18 6.75 -30.34
CA ARG A 109 -36.22 5.70 -31.37
C ARG A 109 -34.95 5.78 -32.23
N GLY A 110 -34.07 4.79 -32.10
CA GLY A 110 -32.93 4.53 -32.98
C GLY A 110 -32.79 3.03 -33.19
N ALA A 111 -32.51 2.60 -34.42
CA ALA A 111 -32.73 1.26 -34.94
C ALA A 111 -31.97 0.13 -34.22
N SER A 112 -32.65 -1.02 -34.18
CA SER A 112 -32.23 -2.30 -33.63
C SER A 112 -30.94 -2.86 -34.27
N GLN A 113 -29.90 -3.09 -33.47
CA GLN A 113 -29.07 -4.28 -33.61
C GLN A 113 -28.77 -4.85 -32.21
N PHE A 114 -29.15 -6.10 -32.08
CA PHE A 114 -29.06 -6.97 -30.91
C PHE A 114 -27.58 -7.30 -30.66
N SER A 115 -27.07 -7.05 -29.46
CA SER A 115 -25.78 -7.60 -29.00
C SER A 115 -26.02 -8.28 -27.67
N GLN A 116 -25.65 -9.56 -27.61
CA GLN A 116 -25.78 -10.46 -26.46
C GLN A 116 -25.16 -9.85 -25.20
N GLU A 117 -25.96 -9.79 -24.15
CA GLU A 117 -25.48 -9.57 -22.78
C GLU A 117 -24.62 -10.77 -22.37
N THR A 118 -23.36 -10.51 -22.09
CA THR A 118 -22.51 -11.42 -21.31
C THR A 118 -22.81 -11.19 -19.84
N GLU A 119 -23.50 -12.15 -19.21
CA GLU A 119 -23.51 -12.32 -17.76
C GLU A 119 -22.07 -12.47 -17.26
N GLY A 120 -21.60 -11.51 -16.46
CA GLY A 120 -20.26 -11.59 -15.87
C GLY A 120 -19.88 -10.44 -14.95
N VAL A 121 -19.78 -10.78 -13.67
CA VAL A 121 -19.10 -10.08 -12.56
C VAL A 121 -19.90 -8.96 -11.87
N ALA A 122 -20.14 -9.19 -10.58
CA ALA A 122 -20.86 -8.31 -9.67
C ALA A 122 -20.24 -6.90 -9.58
N GLY A 123 -21.10 -5.88 -9.67
CA GLY A 123 -20.94 -4.63 -8.93
C GLY A 123 -20.70 -3.33 -9.71
N ALA A 124 -20.32 -3.37 -10.99
CA ALA A 124 -20.03 -2.15 -11.77
C ALA A 124 -21.01 -1.97 -12.93
N LEU A 125 -21.68 -0.82 -12.97
CA LEU A 125 -22.56 -0.44 -14.08
C LEU A 125 -21.72 -0.19 -15.34
N PRO A 126 -22.17 -0.62 -16.55
CA PRO A 126 -21.38 -0.49 -17.78
C PRO A 126 -20.95 0.94 -18.12
N GLY A 127 -21.76 1.95 -17.78
CA GLY A 127 -21.42 3.34 -18.09
C GLY A 127 -20.32 3.91 -17.19
N MET A 128 -20.28 3.54 -15.90
CA MET A 128 -19.17 3.86 -15.00
C MET A 128 -17.84 3.31 -15.51
N ILE A 129 -17.84 2.07 -16.03
CA ILE A 129 -16.64 1.46 -16.62
C ILE A 129 -16.13 2.30 -17.81
N THR A 130 -17.03 2.70 -18.72
CA THR A 130 -16.66 3.53 -19.86
C THR A 130 -16.14 4.91 -19.45
N PHE A 131 -16.79 5.53 -18.45
CA PHE A 131 -16.34 6.81 -17.89
C PHE A 131 -14.92 6.69 -17.31
N SER A 132 -14.65 5.68 -16.47
CA SER A 132 -13.32 5.48 -15.88
C SER A 132 -12.24 5.28 -16.94
N GLN A 133 -12.55 4.52 -18.00
CA GLN A 133 -11.62 4.31 -19.11
C GLN A 133 -11.33 5.60 -19.87
N ASP A 134 -12.35 6.39 -20.20
CA ASP A 134 -12.21 7.66 -20.93
C ASP A 134 -11.52 8.74 -20.10
N TYR A 135 -11.82 8.82 -18.80
CA TYR A 135 -11.18 9.74 -17.87
C TYR A 135 -9.68 9.46 -17.76
N VAL A 136 -9.29 8.19 -17.61
CA VAL A 136 -7.88 7.79 -17.56
C VAL A 136 -7.18 8.09 -18.88
N ALA A 137 -7.80 7.72 -20.02
CA ALA A 137 -7.20 7.87 -21.34
C ALA A 137 -6.98 9.33 -21.76
N ASN A 138 -7.81 10.26 -21.27
CA ASN A 138 -7.81 11.66 -21.71
C ASN A 138 -7.29 12.61 -20.63
N GLU A 139 -8.06 12.84 -19.57
CA GLU A 139 -7.80 13.86 -18.55
C GLU A 139 -6.63 13.49 -17.64
N LEU A 140 -6.66 12.28 -17.09
CA LEU A 140 -5.64 11.81 -16.15
C LEU A 140 -4.28 11.66 -16.84
N THR A 141 -4.29 11.14 -18.07
CA THR A 141 -3.09 10.98 -18.90
C THR A 141 -2.39 12.32 -19.10
N GLN A 142 -3.09 13.37 -19.54
CA GLN A 142 -2.49 14.69 -19.75
C GLN A 142 -1.92 15.29 -18.46
N THR A 143 -2.65 15.15 -17.37
CA THR A 143 -2.23 15.62 -16.04
C THR A 143 -0.96 14.91 -15.58
N PHE A 144 -0.93 13.58 -15.70
CA PHE A 144 0.22 12.76 -15.30
C PHE A 144 1.46 13.07 -16.17
N PHE A 145 1.31 13.22 -17.49
CA PHE A 145 2.42 13.66 -18.36
C PHE A 145 3.01 14.99 -17.90
N THR A 146 2.16 15.98 -17.63
CA THR A 146 2.58 17.32 -17.21
C THR A 146 3.34 17.27 -15.88
N ILE A 147 2.86 16.48 -14.92
CA ILE A 147 3.49 16.30 -13.61
C ILE A 147 4.84 15.60 -13.75
N THR A 148 4.89 14.50 -14.48
CA THR A 148 6.13 13.74 -14.71
C THR A 148 7.20 14.63 -15.34
N GLN A 149 6.84 15.47 -16.31
CA GLN A 149 7.77 16.47 -16.88
C GLN A 149 8.22 17.51 -15.85
N LYS A 150 7.34 17.98 -14.97
CA LYS A 150 7.68 18.91 -13.88
C LYS A 150 8.66 18.27 -12.89
N ILE A 151 8.44 17.01 -12.52
CA ILE A 151 9.35 16.25 -11.64
C ILE A 151 10.70 16.09 -12.34
N GLN A 152 10.72 15.61 -13.59
CA GLN A 152 11.95 15.42 -14.36
C GLN A 152 12.77 16.71 -14.42
N LYS A 153 12.16 17.85 -14.77
CA LYS A 153 12.85 19.16 -14.82
C LYS A 153 13.44 19.61 -13.47
N LYS A 154 12.80 19.27 -12.35
CA LYS A 154 13.26 19.65 -11.01
C LYS A 154 14.34 18.72 -10.46
N VAL A 155 14.42 17.50 -10.98
CA VAL A 155 15.17 16.38 -10.37
C VAL A 155 16.30 15.86 -11.26
N THR A 156 16.53 16.44 -12.44
CA THR A 156 17.54 16.04 -13.45
C THR A 156 19.02 16.04 -13.02
N GLY A 157 19.34 16.15 -11.72
CA GLY A 157 20.69 16.27 -11.18
C GLY A 157 21.51 14.99 -11.02
N SER A 158 20.96 13.78 -11.13
CA SER A 158 21.75 12.54 -11.00
C SER A 158 21.13 11.36 -11.76
N ARG A 159 21.29 11.30 -13.09
CA ARG A 159 20.72 10.21 -13.91
C ARG A 159 21.56 8.92 -13.89
N ASN A 160 22.82 8.97 -13.47
CA ASN A 160 23.80 7.88 -13.62
C ASN A 160 24.68 7.65 -12.37
N SER A 161 24.13 7.74 -11.15
CA SER A 161 24.86 7.29 -9.96
C SER A 161 24.52 5.83 -9.66
N THR A 162 25.56 5.00 -9.47
CA THR A 162 25.44 3.69 -8.80
C THR A 162 25.12 3.82 -7.31
N GLU A 163 25.18 5.04 -6.78
CA GLU A 163 24.82 5.37 -5.40
C GLU A 163 23.32 5.71 -5.28
N PRO A 164 22.68 5.31 -4.16
CA PRO A 164 21.32 5.73 -3.84
C PRO A 164 21.19 7.25 -3.88
N SER A 165 20.12 7.76 -4.49
CA SER A 165 19.87 9.20 -4.47
C SER A 165 19.49 9.64 -3.06
N GLU A 166 20.20 10.61 -2.50
CA GLU A 166 19.92 11.24 -1.20
C GLU A 166 18.51 11.87 -1.13
N MET A 167 17.84 12.00 -2.28
CA MET A 167 16.48 12.54 -2.36
C MET A 167 15.42 11.56 -1.84
N PHE A 168 15.70 10.26 -1.86
CA PHE A 168 14.75 9.26 -1.37
C PHE A 168 14.87 9.11 0.15
N PRO A 169 13.73 9.04 0.86
CA PRO A 169 13.75 8.81 2.30
C PRO A 169 14.24 7.39 2.61
N PHE A 170 15.07 7.27 3.64
CA PHE A 170 15.49 5.99 4.17
C PHE A 170 14.52 5.54 5.27
N LEU A 171 13.60 4.65 4.90
CA LEU A 171 12.60 4.05 5.79
C LEU A 171 13.02 2.63 6.23
N PRO A 172 12.46 2.08 7.33
CA PRO A 172 12.83 0.75 7.84
C PRO A 172 12.72 -0.38 6.81
N GLY A 173 11.72 -0.31 5.93
CA GLY A 173 11.49 -1.31 4.87
C GLY A 173 12.34 -1.14 3.62
N SER A 174 13.20 -0.12 3.54
CA SER A 174 13.92 0.26 2.30
C SER A 174 14.96 -0.77 1.91
N HIS A 175 14.80 -1.38 0.74
CA HIS A 175 15.76 -2.37 0.22
C HIS A 175 16.14 -2.14 -1.24
N LEU A 176 15.41 -1.26 -1.94
CA LEU A 176 15.67 -0.94 -3.33
C LEU A 176 16.68 0.21 -3.44
N LEU A 177 17.54 0.13 -4.46
CA LEU A 177 18.44 1.20 -4.84
C LEU A 177 17.70 2.16 -5.78
N LEU A 178 17.05 3.18 -5.21
CA LEU A 178 16.27 4.14 -5.97
C LEU A 178 17.14 5.34 -6.38
N ASN A 179 17.17 5.65 -7.68
CA ASN A 179 17.99 6.71 -8.25
C ASN A 179 17.18 7.73 -9.09
N ASN A 180 16.02 7.32 -9.64
CA ASN A 180 15.23 8.15 -10.54
C ASN A 180 13.82 8.42 -9.96
N PRO A 181 13.59 9.57 -9.31
CA PRO A 181 12.29 9.92 -8.74
C PRO A 181 11.14 9.98 -9.73
N ALA A 182 11.39 10.38 -10.98
CA ALA A 182 10.33 10.41 -12.00
C ALA A 182 9.90 8.98 -12.38
N LEU A 183 10.84 8.05 -12.51
CA LEU A 183 10.55 6.65 -12.81
C LEU A 183 9.76 5.99 -11.67
N GLU A 184 10.20 6.15 -10.43
CA GLU A 184 9.51 5.56 -9.29
C GLU A 184 8.14 6.19 -9.05
N PHE A 185 8.00 7.50 -9.27
CA PHE A 185 6.70 8.17 -9.29
C PHE A 185 5.74 7.54 -10.30
N ILE A 186 6.20 7.30 -11.54
CA ILE A 186 5.40 6.62 -12.57
C ILE A 186 4.97 5.23 -12.10
N LYS A 187 5.93 4.43 -11.63
CA LYS A 187 5.71 3.05 -11.20
C LYS A 187 4.69 2.96 -10.06
N TYR A 188 4.77 3.84 -9.07
CA TYR A 188 3.92 3.77 -7.88
C TYR A 188 2.48 4.19 -8.19
N VAL A 189 2.30 5.30 -8.93
CA VAL A 189 0.97 5.77 -9.34
C VAL A 189 0.31 4.74 -10.27
N CYS A 190 1.02 4.24 -11.28
CA CYS A 190 0.49 3.20 -12.16
C CYS A 190 0.15 1.91 -11.40
N LYS A 191 0.95 1.54 -10.38
CA LYS A 191 0.65 0.36 -9.56
C LYS A 191 -0.65 0.53 -8.78
N VAL A 192 -0.89 1.69 -8.18
CA VAL A 192 -2.16 1.96 -7.47
C VAL A 192 -3.34 2.00 -8.43
N LEU A 193 -3.22 2.68 -9.58
CA LEU A 193 -4.29 2.68 -10.59
C LEU A 193 -4.59 1.28 -11.14
N SER A 194 -3.59 0.39 -11.21
CA SER A 194 -3.79 -1.00 -11.66
C SER A 194 -4.61 -1.87 -10.69
N LEU A 195 -4.93 -1.36 -9.49
CA LEU A 195 -5.86 -2.04 -8.57
C LEU A 195 -7.29 -2.08 -9.14
N ASP A 196 -7.67 -1.13 -9.99
CA ASP A 196 -8.94 -1.16 -10.71
C ASP A 196 -8.79 -1.94 -12.03
N THR A 197 -9.39 -3.14 -12.06
CA THR A 197 -9.34 -4.04 -13.21
C THR A 197 -9.97 -3.45 -14.47
N ASN A 198 -10.90 -2.51 -14.33
CA ASN A 198 -11.65 -1.92 -15.44
C ASN A 198 -10.78 -1.01 -16.33
N ILE A 199 -9.70 -0.45 -15.79
CA ILE A 199 -8.82 0.50 -16.49
C ILE A 199 -7.44 -0.08 -16.83
N THR A 200 -7.22 -1.39 -16.62
CA THR A 200 -5.93 -2.08 -16.82
C THR A 200 -5.27 -1.74 -18.16
N ASN A 201 -6.02 -1.76 -19.27
CA ASN A 201 -5.49 -1.46 -20.60
C ASN A 201 -5.02 0.00 -20.75
N GLN A 202 -5.76 0.94 -20.16
CA GLN A 202 -5.43 2.35 -20.21
C GLN A 202 -4.20 2.65 -19.35
N VAL A 203 -4.11 2.04 -18.17
CA VAL A 203 -2.93 2.15 -17.29
C VAL A 203 -1.69 1.56 -17.96
N ASN A 204 -1.79 0.42 -18.64
CA ASN A 204 -0.68 -0.18 -19.38
C ASN A 204 -0.20 0.72 -20.52
N LYS A 205 -1.14 1.35 -21.26
CA LYS A 205 -0.80 2.31 -22.32
C LYS A 205 -0.12 3.55 -21.74
N LEU A 206 -0.68 4.12 -20.68
CA LEU A 206 -0.16 5.27 -19.98
C LEU A 206 1.25 5.01 -19.43
N SER A 207 1.47 3.87 -18.78
CA SER A 207 2.78 3.45 -18.27
C SER A 207 3.82 3.39 -19.38
N ARG A 208 3.51 2.74 -20.51
CA ARG A 208 4.41 2.68 -21.67
C ARG A 208 4.76 4.07 -22.21
N ASP A 209 3.78 4.94 -22.36
CA ASP A 209 4.00 6.26 -22.94
C ASP A 209 4.77 7.18 -21.96
N LEU A 210 4.56 7.04 -20.64
CA LEU A 210 5.34 7.72 -19.61
C LEU A 210 6.78 7.20 -19.48
N LEU A 211 7.00 5.89 -19.61
CA LEU A 211 8.34 5.29 -19.61
C LEU A 211 9.18 5.82 -20.78
N ARG A 212 8.56 5.99 -21.95
CA ARG A 212 9.20 6.65 -23.11
C ARG A 212 9.60 8.09 -22.81
N LEU A 213 8.82 8.84 -22.04
CA LEU A 213 9.16 10.22 -21.65
C LEU A 213 10.40 10.28 -20.75
N VAL A 214 10.65 9.25 -19.93
CA VAL A 214 11.83 9.19 -19.03
C VAL A 214 13.01 8.44 -19.63
N ASP A 215 12.94 8.08 -20.92
CA ASP A 215 13.94 7.30 -21.67
C ASP A 215 14.19 5.88 -21.13
N VAL A 216 13.16 5.24 -20.56
CA VAL A 216 13.24 3.87 -20.02
C VAL A 216 12.43 2.91 -20.89
N GLY A 217 13.02 1.76 -21.24
CA GLY A 217 12.34 0.73 -22.04
C GLY A 217 11.28 -0.02 -21.24
N GLU A 218 10.13 -0.32 -21.86
CA GLU A 218 9.01 -1.01 -21.19
C GLU A 218 9.35 -2.42 -20.67
N PHE A 219 10.31 -3.09 -21.29
CA PHE A 219 10.79 -4.42 -20.92
C PHE A 219 12.09 -4.39 -20.11
N SER A 220 12.56 -3.21 -19.70
CA SER A 220 13.75 -3.10 -18.86
C SER A 220 13.45 -3.59 -17.44
N GLU A 221 14.47 -4.12 -16.76
CA GLU A 221 14.37 -4.50 -15.34
C GLU A 221 14.00 -3.29 -14.45
N GLU A 222 14.45 -2.08 -14.81
CA GLU A 222 14.17 -0.84 -14.08
C GLU A 222 12.70 -0.41 -14.15
N ALA A 223 12.03 -0.71 -15.27
CA ALA A 223 10.61 -0.42 -15.48
C ALA A 223 9.68 -1.33 -14.66
N GLN A 224 10.15 -2.52 -14.26
CA GLN A 224 9.34 -3.45 -13.49
C GLN A 224 9.06 -2.89 -12.09
N PHE A 225 7.79 -2.88 -11.71
CA PHE A 225 7.39 -2.52 -10.36
C PHE A 225 7.95 -3.53 -9.36
N ARG A 226 8.67 -3.04 -8.35
CA ARG A 226 9.09 -3.80 -7.16
C ARG A 226 8.63 -3.02 -5.94
N ASP A 227 8.05 -3.72 -4.97
CA ASP A 227 7.59 -3.09 -3.73
C ASP A 227 8.79 -2.47 -3.00
N PRO A 228 8.80 -1.14 -2.74
CA PRO A 228 9.92 -0.49 -2.05
C PRO A 228 9.98 -0.83 -0.56
N CYS A 229 8.89 -1.36 0.02
CA CYS A 229 8.79 -1.67 1.44
C CYS A 229 8.85 -3.18 1.67
N ARG A 230 9.90 -3.68 2.31
CA ARG A 230 9.85 -5.00 2.95
C ARG A 230 9.18 -4.86 4.30
N SER A 231 8.17 -5.69 4.56
CA SER A 231 7.55 -5.78 5.88
C SER A 231 8.34 -6.67 6.83
N TYR A 232 8.29 -6.33 8.11
CA TYR A 232 8.70 -7.22 9.19
C TYR A 232 7.68 -7.16 10.31
N VAL A 233 7.00 -8.29 10.51
CA VAL A 233 5.89 -8.39 11.45
C VAL A 233 6.35 -9.10 12.72
N LEU A 234 6.23 -8.43 13.85
CA LEU A 234 6.33 -9.07 15.16
C LEU A 234 4.98 -9.69 15.53
N PRO A 235 4.92 -11.02 15.72
CA PRO A 235 3.68 -11.67 16.10
C PRO A 235 3.30 -11.36 17.55
N GLU A 236 2.00 -11.31 17.82
CA GLU A 236 1.44 -11.34 19.18
C GLU A 236 1.97 -10.25 20.14
N MET A 237 2.13 -9.02 19.66
CA MET A 237 2.54 -7.89 20.49
C MET A 237 1.39 -7.42 21.38
N ILE A 238 1.62 -7.45 22.70
CA ILE A 238 0.63 -7.09 23.72
C ILE A 238 0.84 -5.64 24.18
N CYS A 239 -0.20 -4.83 24.10
CA CYS A 239 -0.19 -3.48 24.65
C CYS A 239 -0.29 -3.51 26.18
N HIS A 240 0.70 -2.96 26.89
CA HIS A 240 0.72 -2.92 28.35
C HIS A 240 -0.41 -2.07 28.98
N SER A 241 -0.99 -1.13 28.22
CA SER A 241 -2.04 -0.23 28.72
C SER A 241 -3.45 -0.83 28.64
N CYS A 242 -3.76 -1.62 27.61
CA CYS A 242 -5.11 -2.15 27.39
C CYS A 242 -5.15 -3.68 27.15
N ASN A 243 -4.02 -4.37 27.20
CA ASN A 243 -3.86 -5.80 26.92
C ASN A 243 -4.32 -6.25 25.53
N PHE A 244 -4.50 -5.31 24.60
CA PHE A 244 -4.81 -5.64 23.21
C PHE A 244 -3.60 -6.33 22.57
N CYS A 245 -3.83 -7.52 22.02
CA CYS A 245 -2.82 -8.33 21.36
C CYS A 245 -3.03 -8.26 19.85
N ARG A 246 -1.97 -7.92 19.11
CA ARG A 246 -1.99 -7.90 17.65
C ARG A 246 -0.60 -8.15 17.09
N ASP A 247 -0.55 -8.55 15.83
CA ASP A 247 0.68 -8.50 15.07
C ASP A 247 1.03 -7.03 14.76
N LEU A 248 2.32 -6.68 14.86
CA LEU A 248 2.84 -5.34 14.65
C LEU A 248 3.81 -5.32 13.48
N ASP A 249 3.48 -4.63 12.39
CA ASP A 249 4.39 -4.45 11.24
C ASP A 249 5.29 -3.24 11.49
N LEU A 250 6.56 -3.50 11.79
CA LEU A 250 7.51 -2.46 12.17
C LEU A 250 7.87 -1.51 11.03
N CYS A 251 7.65 -1.93 9.78
CA CYS A 251 7.97 -1.15 8.59
C CYS A 251 6.77 -0.34 8.09
N LYS A 252 5.55 -0.71 8.49
CA LYS A 252 4.31 -0.07 8.00
C LYS A 252 3.48 0.65 9.06
N ASP A 253 3.51 0.21 10.32
CA ASP A 253 2.64 0.72 11.40
C ASP A 253 3.24 1.92 12.16
N SER A 254 4.27 2.56 11.63
CA SER A 254 4.92 3.68 12.30
C SER A 254 4.05 4.94 12.24
N SER A 255 3.73 5.51 13.41
CA SER A 255 3.15 6.85 13.47
C SER A 255 4.26 7.89 13.43
N PHE A 256 4.26 8.72 12.40
CA PHE A 256 5.18 9.86 12.30
C PHE A 256 4.54 11.09 12.96
N SER A 257 5.25 11.73 13.90
CA SER A 257 4.96 13.13 14.24
C SER A 257 5.50 14.02 13.12
N GLN A 258 4.69 14.98 12.65
CA GLN A 258 5.08 15.94 11.60
C GLN A 258 6.31 16.78 12.00
N ASP A 259 6.57 16.90 13.30
CA ASP A 259 7.76 17.52 13.83
C ASP A 259 8.87 16.46 13.96
N GLY A 260 9.81 16.43 13.01
CA GLY A 260 10.96 15.50 12.97
C GLY A 260 11.96 15.60 14.13
N ALA A 261 11.52 16.14 15.28
CA ALA A 261 12.24 16.20 16.55
C ALA A 261 12.00 14.97 17.44
N ILE A 262 10.95 14.17 17.16
CA ILE A 262 10.60 12.98 17.97
C ILE A 262 10.85 11.74 17.12
N LEU A 263 11.52 10.75 17.72
CA LEU A 263 11.71 9.43 17.10
C LEU A 263 10.34 8.82 16.76
N PRO A 264 10.21 8.15 15.60
CA PRO A 264 8.96 7.50 15.22
C PRO A 264 8.58 6.45 16.28
N GLN A 265 7.28 6.34 16.56
CA GLN A 265 6.74 5.43 17.57
C GLN A 265 5.70 4.50 16.94
N TRP A 266 5.46 3.37 17.61
CA TRP A 266 4.35 2.48 17.28
C TRP A 266 3.24 2.66 18.29
N LEU A 267 2.02 2.86 17.82
CA LEU A 267 0.85 3.06 18.68
C LEU A 267 -0.05 1.83 18.69
N CYS A 268 -0.68 1.60 19.83
CA CYS A 268 -1.74 0.61 19.96
C CYS A 268 -2.98 1.06 19.18
N SER A 269 -3.48 0.22 18.27
CA SER A 269 -4.67 0.52 17.48
C SER A 269 -5.93 0.75 18.33
N ASN A 270 -5.98 0.19 19.54
CA ASN A 270 -7.14 0.28 20.43
C ASN A 270 -7.11 1.54 21.34
N CYS A 271 -6.01 1.74 22.08
CA CYS A 271 -5.92 2.82 23.07
C CYS A 271 -4.98 3.97 22.69
N GLN A 272 -4.32 3.90 21.53
CA GLN A 272 -3.33 4.86 21.04
C GLN A 272 -2.13 5.09 21.97
N ALA A 273 -1.94 4.24 22.98
CA ALA A 273 -0.74 4.24 23.80
C ALA A 273 0.47 3.75 22.99
N ALA A 274 1.62 4.40 23.18
CA ALA A 274 2.87 4.00 22.55
C ALA A 274 3.35 2.65 23.09
N TYR A 275 3.80 1.77 22.19
CA TYR A 275 4.53 0.57 22.58
C TYR A 275 5.92 0.94 23.10
N ASP A 276 6.40 0.15 24.06
CA ASP A 276 7.75 0.31 24.60
C ASP A 276 8.79 -0.13 23.56
N SER A 277 9.59 0.83 23.08
CA SER A 277 10.66 0.57 22.11
C SER A 277 11.70 -0.43 22.62
N ALA A 278 11.98 -0.47 23.94
CA ALA A 278 12.93 -1.41 24.51
C ALA A 278 12.40 -2.86 24.46
N ALA A 279 11.11 -3.04 24.72
CA ALA A 279 10.45 -4.35 24.59
C ALA A 279 10.45 -4.83 23.12
N ILE A 280 10.23 -3.93 22.17
CA ILE A 280 10.30 -4.24 20.72
C ILE A 280 11.74 -4.59 20.33
N GLU A 281 12.73 -3.84 20.79
CA GLU A 281 14.14 -4.12 20.52
C GLU A 281 14.54 -5.52 21.03
N LEU A 282 14.13 -5.87 22.25
CA LEU A 282 14.40 -7.20 22.79
C LEU A 282 13.71 -8.31 21.97
N ALA A 283 12.44 -8.11 21.58
CA ALA A 283 11.71 -9.05 20.73
C ALA A 283 12.39 -9.26 19.37
N LEU A 284 12.99 -8.20 18.80
CA LEU A 284 13.77 -8.29 17.57
C LEU A 284 15.07 -9.08 17.77
N VAL A 285 15.79 -8.86 18.87
CA VAL A 285 16.99 -9.63 19.20
C VAL A 285 16.65 -11.10 19.39
N GLU A 286 15.58 -11.43 20.10
CA GLU A 286 15.11 -12.81 20.26
C GLU A 286 14.70 -13.44 18.92
N ALA A 287 14.04 -12.66 18.05
CA ALA A 287 13.69 -13.14 16.71
C ALA A 287 14.94 -13.40 15.85
N LEU A 288 15.95 -12.54 15.91
CA LEU A 288 17.23 -12.74 15.26
C LEU A 288 17.93 -14.01 15.76
N GLN A 289 17.99 -14.20 17.08
CA GLN A 289 18.58 -15.40 17.71
C GLN A 289 17.84 -16.68 17.30
N ARG A 290 16.50 -16.66 17.27
CA ARG A 290 15.70 -17.79 16.77
C ARG A 290 16.01 -18.10 15.31
N LYS A 291 16.13 -17.09 14.45
CA LYS A 291 16.51 -17.29 13.04
C LYS A 291 17.94 -17.85 12.90
N LEU A 292 18.88 -17.35 13.70
CA LEU A 292 20.26 -17.85 13.72
C LEU A 292 20.32 -19.32 14.19
N MET A 293 19.55 -19.66 15.22
CA MET A 293 19.42 -21.04 15.69
C MET A 293 18.84 -21.94 14.59
N ALA A 294 17.76 -21.51 13.94
CA ALA A 294 17.16 -22.25 12.82
C ALA A 294 18.16 -22.44 11.66
N PHE A 295 18.94 -21.41 11.32
CA PHE A 295 19.98 -21.52 10.29
C PHE A 295 21.10 -22.49 10.69
N THR A 296 21.48 -22.53 11.97
CA THR A 296 22.55 -23.41 12.49
C THR A 296 22.10 -24.87 12.55
N LEU A 297 20.84 -25.10 12.94
CA LEU A 297 20.25 -26.43 13.10
C LEU A 297 19.53 -26.94 11.84
N GLN A 298 19.63 -26.22 10.72
CA GLN A 298 18.92 -26.55 9.50
C GLN A 298 19.30 -27.94 8.97
N ASP A 299 18.34 -28.60 8.32
CA ASP A 299 18.62 -29.81 7.57
C ASP A 299 19.41 -29.52 6.30
N LEU A 300 20.15 -30.52 5.84
CA LEU A 300 20.76 -30.52 4.52
C LEU A 300 20.03 -31.48 3.60
N VAL A 301 19.78 -31.06 2.36
CA VAL A 301 19.03 -31.86 1.37
C VAL A 301 19.92 -32.19 0.18
N CYS A 302 19.85 -33.44 -0.29
CA CYS A 302 20.61 -33.85 -1.47
C CYS A 302 20.04 -33.22 -2.75
N LEU A 303 20.90 -32.65 -3.59
CA LEU A 303 20.52 -32.04 -4.86
C LEU A 303 19.95 -33.04 -5.88
N LYS A 304 20.38 -34.32 -5.81
CA LYS A 304 19.96 -35.37 -6.77
C LYS A 304 18.66 -36.06 -6.35
N CYS A 305 18.64 -36.68 -5.17
CA CYS A 305 17.50 -37.50 -4.73
C CYS A 305 16.50 -36.76 -3.84
N ARG A 306 16.79 -35.51 -3.45
CA ARG A 306 15.97 -34.71 -2.52
C ARG A 306 15.81 -35.33 -1.12
N GLY A 307 16.61 -36.35 -0.78
CA GLY A 307 16.64 -36.94 0.57
C GLY A 307 17.31 -36.01 1.58
N VAL A 308 16.80 -36.02 2.82
CA VAL A 308 17.36 -35.30 3.97
C VAL A 308 18.61 -36.02 4.49
N LYS A 309 19.61 -35.27 4.93
CA LYS A 309 20.84 -35.82 5.51
C LYS A 309 20.59 -36.30 6.94
N GLU A 310 20.59 -37.63 7.13
CA GLU A 310 20.29 -38.25 8.44
C GLU A 310 21.51 -38.38 9.37
N THR A 311 22.73 -38.25 8.84
CA THR A 311 23.97 -38.47 9.61
C THR A 311 24.95 -37.31 9.44
N HIS A 312 25.77 -37.02 10.46
CA HIS A 312 26.59 -35.81 10.47
C HIS A 312 27.85 -35.89 9.58
N MET A 313 28.55 -37.03 9.59
CA MET A 313 29.88 -37.18 8.97
C MET A 313 29.91 -37.21 7.43
N PRO A 314 28.95 -37.80 6.70
CA PRO A 314 29.08 -37.93 5.25
C PRO A 314 29.12 -36.58 4.53
N VAL A 315 30.07 -36.43 3.62
CA VAL A 315 30.17 -35.23 2.76
C VAL A 315 29.18 -35.32 1.59
N TYR A 316 28.93 -36.53 1.08
CA TYR A 316 28.04 -36.80 -0.04
C TYR A 316 26.90 -37.73 0.37
N CYS A 317 25.79 -37.64 -0.37
CA CYS A 317 24.67 -38.57 -0.23
C CYS A 317 25.04 -39.96 -0.76
N SER A 318 24.29 -40.99 -0.35
CA SER A 318 24.41 -42.36 -0.88
C SER A 318 24.22 -42.46 -2.40
N CYS A 319 23.49 -41.51 -3.01
CA CYS A 319 23.35 -41.37 -4.46
C CYS A 319 24.50 -40.61 -5.14
N ALA A 320 25.60 -40.35 -4.43
CA ALA A 320 26.73 -39.53 -4.87
C ALA A 320 26.31 -38.10 -5.28
N GLY A 321 25.30 -37.53 -4.62
CA GLY A 321 24.88 -36.15 -4.81
C GLY A 321 25.34 -35.26 -3.66
N ASP A 322 25.63 -34.00 -3.96
CA ASP A 322 25.98 -32.99 -2.96
C ASP A 322 24.77 -32.61 -2.11
N PHE A 323 25.06 -32.20 -0.87
CA PHE A 323 24.08 -31.67 0.05
C PHE A 323 24.05 -30.14 -0.04
N ALA A 324 22.85 -29.56 0.00
CA ALA A 324 22.63 -28.12 0.00
C ALA A 324 21.85 -27.68 1.24
N LEU A 325 22.05 -26.42 1.62
CA LEU A 325 21.30 -25.73 2.67
C LEU A 325 19.81 -25.68 2.32
N THR A 326 18.96 -25.90 3.33
CA THR A 326 17.52 -25.68 3.22
C THR A 326 17.14 -24.22 3.46
N ILE A 327 17.88 -23.55 4.34
CA ILE A 327 17.82 -22.11 4.59
C ILE A 327 19.06 -21.48 3.99
N HIS A 328 18.88 -20.78 2.86
CA HIS A 328 19.98 -20.15 2.15
C HIS A 328 20.56 -18.94 2.92
N THR A 329 21.88 -18.79 2.89
CA THR A 329 22.60 -17.66 3.50
C THR A 329 22.12 -16.32 2.96
N GLN A 330 21.80 -16.22 1.66
CA GLN A 330 21.30 -14.98 1.06
C GLN A 330 20.00 -14.51 1.73
N ILE A 331 19.05 -15.41 1.96
CA ILE A 331 17.77 -15.08 2.61
C ILE A 331 18.02 -14.60 4.04
N PHE A 332 18.94 -15.25 4.75
CA PHE A 332 19.32 -14.84 6.10
C PHE A 332 19.94 -13.43 6.13
N MET A 333 20.84 -13.12 5.18
CA MET A 333 21.45 -11.79 5.05
C MET A 333 20.43 -10.71 4.68
N GLU A 334 19.48 -11.03 3.81
CA GLU A 334 18.38 -10.14 3.48
C GLU A 334 17.53 -9.79 4.71
N GLN A 335 17.28 -10.76 5.61
CA GLN A 335 16.59 -10.52 6.88
C GLN A 335 17.42 -9.61 7.79
N ILE A 336 18.72 -9.87 7.95
CA ILE A 336 19.64 -9.01 8.73
C ILE A 336 19.60 -7.57 8.21
N GLY A 337 19.53 -7.37 6.89
CA GLY A 337 19.36 -6.04 6.30
C GLY A 337 18.12 -5.31 6.81
N ILE A 338 16.97 -5.99 6.90
CA ILE A 338 15.74 -5.41 7.44
C ILE A 338 15.90 -5.05 8.91
N PHE A 339 16.43 -5.96 9.73
CA PHE A 339 16.70 -5.67 11.16
C PHE A 339 17.63 -4.46 11.32
N ARG A 340 18.66 -4.35 10.48
CA ARG A 340 19.60 -3.22 10.49
C ARG A 340 18.91 -1.90 10.17
N ASN A 341 18.06 -1.87 9.15
CA ASN A 341 17.32 -0.67 8.77
C ASN A 341 16.36 -0.22 9.88
N ILE A 342 15.62 -1.17 10.48
CA ILE A 342 14.76 -0.88 11.63
C ILE A 342 15.60 -0.32 12.78
N ALA A 343 16.72 -0.97 13.11
CA ALA A 343 17.55 -0.54 14.22
C ALA A 343 18.15 0.86 14.01
N GLN A 344 18.53 1.20 12.77
CA GLN A 344 19.03 2.53 12.41
C GLN A 344 17.93 3.59 12.49
N HIS A 345 16.76 3.31 11.94
CA HIS A 345 15.65 4.26 11.89
C HIS A 345 15.09 4.60 13.28
N TYR A 346 15.02 3.61 14.17
CA TYR A 346 14.49 3.78 15.54
C TYR A 346 15.57 3.97 16.61
N SER A 347 16.85 4.10 16.22
CA SER A 347 17.98 4.27 17.15
C SER A 347 18.09 3.17 18.23
N MET A 348 17.93 1.90 17.82
CA MET A 348 18.03 0.72 18.69
C MET A 348 19.50 0.27 18.81
N SER A 349 20.20 0.73 19.84
CA SER A 349 21.65 0.51 19.98
C SER A 349 22.02 -0.96 20.23
N TYR A 350 21.27 -1.67 21.06
CA TYR A 350 21.60 -3.06 21.42
C TYR A 350 21.39 -4.02 20.24
N LEU A 351 20.33 -3.80 19.47
CA LEU A 351 20.11 -4.55 18.23
C LEU A 351 21.21 -4.24 17.19
N GLN A 352 21.63 -2.98 17.05
CA GLN A 352 22.72 -2.61 16.14
C GLN A 352 24.04 -3.32 16.50
N GLU A 353 24.43 -3.30 17.78
CA GLU A 353 25.64 -3.99 18.25
C GLU A 353 25.59 -5.49 17.98
N THR A 354 24.42 -6.12 18.23
CA THR A 354 24.22 -7.55 18.00
C THR A 354 24.34 -7.91 16.50
N LEU A 355 23.77 -7.07 15.62
CA LEU A 355 23.86 -7.25 14.18
C LEU A 355 25.28 -7.04 13.66
N GLU A 356 25.99 -6.02 14.17
CA GLU A 356 27.36 -5.72 13.78
C GLU A 356 28.31 -6.86 14.19
N TRP A 357 28.17 -7.39 15.40
CA TRP A 357 28.91 -8.56 15.84
C TRP A 357 28.69 -9.78 14.94
N LEU A 358 27.44 -10.04 14.56
CA LEU A 358 27.09 -11.15 13.67
C LEU A 358 27.70 -10.99 12.27
N LEU A 359 27.67 -9.77 11.73
CA LEU A 359 28.26 -9.45 10.43
C LEU A 359 29.78 -9.56 10.43
N GLN A 360 30.46 -9.04 11.47
CA GLN A 360 31.91 -9.18 11.61
C GLN A 360 32.36 -10.64 11.70
N THR A 361 31.63 -11.45 12.47
CA THR A 361 31.91 -12.88 12.60
C THR A 361 31.74 -13.60 11.26
N SER A 362 30.72 -13.22 10.47
CA SER A 362 30.49 -13.82 9.14
C SER A 362 31.59 -13.47 8.13
N ALA A 363 32.15 -12.26 8.19
CA ALA A 363 33.23 -11.82 7.31
C ALA A 363 34.56 -12.54 7.59
N LEU A 364 34.80 -12.92 8.84
CA LEU A 364 35.95 -13.73 9.26
C LEU A 364 35.82 -15.21 8.85
N SER A 365 34.64 -15.64 8.41
CA SER A 365 34.32 -17.02 8.00
C SER A 365 34.15 -17.23 6.48
N GLY A 366 34.44 -16.21 5.66
CA GLY A 366 34.55 -16.37 4.20
C GLY A 366 35.87 -17.10 3.82
N PRO A 367 35.90 -17.82 2.68
CA PRO A 367 37.00 -18.72 2.31
C PRO A 367 38.37 -18.04 2.20
#